data_AF-A0A5E4LMK8-F1
#
_entry.id   AF-A0A5E4LMK8-F1
#
_cell.length_a   1.000
_cell.length_b   1.000
_cell.length_c   1.000
_cell.angle_alpha   90.00
_cell.angle_beta   90.00
_cell.angle_gamma   90.00
#
_symmetry.space_group_name_H-M   'P 1'
#
loop_
_entity.id
_entity.type
_entity.pdbx_description
1 polymer ?
#
loop_
_entity_poly.entity_id
_entity_poly.type
_entity_poly.pdbx_seq_one_letter_code
_entity_poly.pdbx_strand_id
1 'polypeptide(L)'
;MRNALFALSVIVIMLFAGCASQPSAPAKQPAPQQPPAPAPQPEKNATPPPAPPAEEQPPAAAADTCTVEFQKDSSSVYYVMVKTDSSKALSVTCPNGKEAEKAGELYFCTSLDIESPVIAKLDGTECGRADFMQSFGQGAPTSQIRCTVLLAPSRITKGQTTGITVQAYTPNNNDVLTYLCGNTELSEDIAGSVDTGRTCRFDTAGTIEVYAKINGEKCGSSLLEVFDKAQECSVLSSSFEMVDGQYSYKARVSGRGYSGNDLLKYKCYDIPHEIKVSTLPNSTDFVTTIECRGSAPLAANVPVKMNSEPCGELALPAG
;
A
#
# COMPACT_ATOMS: atom_id res chain seq x y z
N MET A 1 -26.40 9.89 52.57
CA MET A 1 -24.97 10.30 52.50
C MET A 1 -24.65 10.45 51.01
N ARG A 2 -25.01 11.55 50.33
CA ARG A 2 -24.24 12.80 50.14
C ARG A 2 -22.75 12.58 49.88
N ASN A 3 -22.36 12.76 48.61
CA ASN A 3 -21.12 13.39 48.11
C ASN A 3 -21.01 13.10 46.59
N ALA A 4 -20.60 13.97 45.69
CA ALA A 4 -20.59 15.42 45.53
C ALA A 4 -20.22 15.64 44.04
N LEU A 5 -20.95 16.51 43.35
CA LEU A 5 -20.63 16.95 41.98
C LEU A 5 -19.28 17.70 41.96
N PHE A 6 -18.48 17.49 40.91
CA PHE A 6 -17.51 18.48 40.46
C PHE A 6 -17.67 18.67 38.94
N ALA A 7 -18.29 19.79 38.57
CA ALA A 7 -18.25 20.34 37.22
C ALA A 7 -17.10 21.37 37.19
N LEU A 8 -16.16 21.21 36.25
CA LEU A 8 -15.14 22.21 35.99
C LEU A 8 -15.38 22.79 34.58
N SER A 9 -15.91 24.00 34.56
CA SER A 9 -16.09 24.84 33.38
C SER A 9 -14.79 25.60 33.15
N VAL A 10 -14.13 25.42 32.00
CA VAL A 10 -13.03 26.27 31.56
C VAL A 10 -13.48 27.06 30.35
N ILE A 11 -13.76 28.34 30.58
CA ILE A 11 -13.98 29.37 29.57
C ILE A 11 -12.60 29.92 29.21
N VAL A 12 -12.21 29.83 27.93
CA VAL A 12 -11.09 30.61 27.38
C VAL A 12 -11.64 31.47 26.26
N ILE A 13 -11.78 32.76 26.56
CA ILE A 13 -11.95 33.85 25.60
C ILE A 13 -10.55 34.34 25.27
N MET A 14 -10.14 34.30 24.00
CA MET A 14 -9.10 35.20 23.51
C MET A 14 -9.47 35.77 22.14
N LEU A 15 -9.62 37.09 22.16
CA LEU A 15 -9.73 38.03 21.06
C LEU A 15 -8.33 38.34 20.49
N PHE A 16 -8.16 38.28 19.17
CA PHE A 16 -7.16 39.08 18.43
C PHE A 16 -7.84 39.51 17.13
N ALA A 17 -8.37 40.73 17.02
CA ALA A 17 -7.67 41.99 16.75
C ALA A 17 -6.89 41.92 15.42
N GLY A 18 -7.50 42.52 14.40
CA GLY A 18 -6.98 42.55 13.04
C GLY A 18 -5.76 43.45 12.84
N CYS A 19 -5.06 43.20 11.74
CA CYS A 19 -4.19 44.18 11.10
C CYS A 19 -4.64 44.31 9.65
N ALA A 20 -5.21 45.47 9.35
CA ALA A 20 -5.43 45.95 8.00
C ALA A 20 -4.16 46.67 7.50
N SER A 21 -4.08 46.78 6.18
CA SER A 21 -3.29 47.71 5.36
C SER A 21 -1.81 47.39 5.08
N GLN A 22 -1.50 47.14 3.80
CA GLN A 22 -0.97 48.16 2.89
C GLN A 22 -1.04 47.72 1.41
N PRO A 23 -1.53 48.57 0.48
CA PRO A 23 -1.46 48.32 -0.95
C PRO A 23 -0.09 48.73 -1.52
N SER A 24 0.60 47.78 -2.15
CA SER A 24 1.85 48.00 -2.88
C SER A 24 1.59 48.71 -4.23
N ALA A 25 2.43 49.69 -4.53
CA ALA A 25 2.40 50.51 -5.75
C ALA A 25 2.60 49.69 -7.05
N PRO A 26 2.10 50.17 -8.20
CA PRO A 26 2.19 49.46 -9.47
C PRO A 26 3.63 49.46 -10.03
N ALA A 27 4.12 48.26 -10.33
CA ALA A 27 5.38 48.04 -11.04
C ALA A 27 5.28 48.49 -12.51
N LYS A 28 6.30 49.19 -12.97
CA LYS A 28 6.51 49.62 -14.37
C LYS A 28 6.50 48.41 -15.32
N GLN A 29 5.68 48.50 -16.38
CA GLN A 29 5.76 47.64 -17.56
C GLN A 29 7.13 47.80 -18.26
N PRO A 30 7.83 46.71 -18.57
CA PRO A 30 8.90 46.71 -19.57
C PRO A 30 8.30 46.82 -20.98
N ALA A 31 8.98 47.58 -21.84
CA ALA A 31 8.63 47.79 -23.24
C ALA A 31 8.62 46.47 -24.06
N PRO A 32 7.77 46.35 -25.09
CA PRO A 32 7.73 45.17 -25.95
C PRO A 32 9.04 45.01 -26.73
N GLN A 33 9.68 43.86 -26.56
CA GLN A 33 10.83 43.44 -27.37
C GLN A 33 10.36 43.10 -28.79
N GLN A 34 11.09 43.67 -29.74
CA GLN A 34 10.92 43.53 -31.19
C GLN A 34 11.24 42.09 -31.63
N PRO A 35 10.46 41.46 -32.53
CA PRO A 35 10.77 40.13 -33.03
C PRO A 35 12.09 40.11 -33.83
N PRO A 36 12.98 39.14 -33.62
CA PRO A 36 14.13 38.94 -34.48
C PRO A 36 13.70 38.44 -35.88
N ALA A 37 14.45 38.90 -36.88
CA ALA A 37 14.23 38.64 -38.30
C ALA A 37 14.32 37.15 -38.67
N PRO A 38 13.57 36.69 -39.71
CA PRO A 38 13.64 35.31 -40.18
C PRO A 38 14.98 35.02 -40.85
N ALA A 39 15.61 33.91 -40.45
CA ALA A 39 16.81 33.40 -41.10
C ALA A 39 16.46 32.72 -42.45
N PRO A 40 17.34 32.82 -43.47
CA PRO A 40 17.12 32.23 -44.78
C PRO A 40 17.34 30.70 -44.77
N GLN A 41 16.38 29.95 -45.32
CA GLN A 41 16.63 28.68 -46.02
C GLN A 41 17.18 29.00 -47.43
N PRO A 42 17.75 28.08 -48.24
CA PRO A 42 17.91 26.62 -48.09
C PRO A 42 19.33 26.10 -48.50
N GLU A 43 19.62 24.81 -48.34
CA GLU A 43 20.39 24.09 -49.37
C GLU A 43 20.12 22.58 -49.38
N LYS A 44 19.79 22.11 -50.57
CA LYS A 44 19.34 20.76 -50.92
C LYS A 44 20.59 19.97 -51.32
N ASN A 45 21.10 19.12 -50.43
CA ASN A 45 22.21 18.23 -50.74
C ASN A 45 21.74 16.81 -51.05
N ALA A 46 22.33 16.27 -52.12
CA ALA A 46 22.00 15.02 -52.76
C ALA A 46 22.35 13.79 -51.92
N THR A 47 21.55 12.75 -52.09
CA THR A 47 21.67 11.43 -51.47
C THR A 47 22.93 10.69 -51.96
N PRO A 48 23.79 10.14 -51.09
CA PRO A 48 24.83 9.19 -51.49
C PRO A 48 24.25 7.78 -51.72
N PRO A 49 24.91 6.94 -52.54
CA PRO A 49 24.41 5.61 -52.93
C PRO A 49 24.36 4.60 -51.77
N PRO A 50 23.49 3.57 -51.85
CA PRO A 50 23.29 2.60 -50.78
C PRO A 50 24.53 1.70 -50.58
N ALA A 51 24.93 1.54 -49.32
CA ALA A 51 25.93 0.57 -48.90
C ALA A 51 25.41 -0.88 -49.03
N PRO A 52 26.29 -1.86 -49.26
CA PRO A 52 25.91 -3.27 -49.38
C PRO A 52 25.30 -3.83 -48.07
N PRO A 53 24.50 -4.91 -48.14
CA PRO A 53 23.78 -5.45 -46.99
C PRO A 53 24.77 -5.91 -45.91
N ALA A 54 24.59 -5.41 -44.69
CA ALA A 54 25.28 -5.94 -43.53
C ALA A 54 24.80 -7.38 -43.28
N GLU A 55 25.73 -8.33 -43.23
CA GLU A 55 25.46 -9.67 -42.70
C GLU A 55 24.94 -9.53 -41.27
N GLU A 56 23.78 -10.13 -41.03
CA GLU A 56 23.09 -10.16 -39.75
C GLU A 56 23.93 -10.95 -38.75
N GLN A 57 24.67 -10.24 -37.89
CA GLN A 57 25.32 -10.86 -36.73
C GLN A 57 24.23 -11.51 -35.87
N PRO A 58 24.43 -12.76 -35.40
CA PRO A 58 23.52 -13.38 -34.45
C PRO A 58 23.29 -12.44 -33.25
N PRO A 59 22.05 -12.26 -32.78
CA PRO A 59 21.78 -11.34 -31.68
C PRO A 59 22.67 -11.72 -30.48
N ALA A 60 23.43 -10.74 -30.00
CA ALA A 60 24.19 -10.86 -28.76
C ALA A 60 23.24 -11.35 -27.67
N ALA A 61 23.66 -12.36 -26.91
CA ALA A 61 22.88 -12.90 -25.80
C ALA A 61 22.32 -11.74 -24.96
N ALA A 62 20.99 -11.64 -24.89
CA ALA A 62 20.31 -10.57 -24.17
C ALA A 62 20.83 -10.55 -22.73
N ALA A 63 21.23 -9.37 -22.24
CA ALA A 63 21.63 -9.21 -20.86
C ALA A 63 20.50 -9.71 -19.94
N ASP A 64 20.86 -10.47 -18.89
CA ASP A 64 19.93 -11.02 -17.89
C ASP A 64 19.24 -9.91 -17.10
N THR A 65 18.29 -9.27 -17.74
CA THR A 65 17.48 -8.17 -17.21
C THR A 65 16.09 -8.69 -16.92
N CYS A 66 15.46 -8.10 -15.91
CA CYS A 66 14.08 -8.39 -15.58
C CYS A 66 13.36 -7.10 -15.20
N THR A 67 12.07 -7.02 -15.50
CA THR A 67 11.22 -5.90 -15.12
C THR A 67 10.35 -6.33 -13.95
N VAL A 68 10.37 -5.55 -12.86
CA VAL A 68 9.52 -5.78 -11.68
C VAL A 68 8.34 -4.81 -11.76
N GLU A 69 7.13 -5.35 -11.72
CA GLU A 69 5.88 -4.61 -11.76
C GLU A 69 4.96 -5.01 -10.61
N PHE A 70 4.07 -4.10 -10.20
CA PHE A 70 3.04 -4.39 -9.23
C PHE A 70 1.70 -4.52 -9.94
N GLN A 71 1.07 -5.69 -9.82
CA GLN A 71 -0.25 -5.94 -10.37
C GLN A 71 -1.28 -6.00 -9.24
N LYS A 72 -2.46 -5.44 -9.47
CA LYS A 72 -3.59 -5.48 -8.53
C LYS A 72 -4.65 -6.44 -9.07
N ASP A 73 -5.17 -7.33 -8.24
CA ASP A 73 -6.33 -8.16 -8.62
C ASP A 73 -7.67 -7.46 -8.30
N SER A 74 -8.77 -8.14 -8.65
CA SER A 74 -10.13 -7.69 -8.34
C SER A 74 -10.43 -7.63 -6.84
N SER A 75 -9.63 -8.30 -6.00
CA SER A 75 -9.72 -8.27 -4.53
C SER A 75 -8.85 -7.19 -3.90
N SER A 76 -8.22 -6.33 -4.71
CA SER A 76 -7.30 -5.28 -4.28
C SER A 76 -6.04 -5.77 -3.55
N VAL A 77 -5.66 -7.03 -3.75
CA VAL A 77 -4.38 -7.57 -3.32
C VAL A 77 -3.34 -7.19 -4.37
N TYR A 78 -2.16 -6.77 -3.91
CA TYR A 78 -1.04 -6.44 -4.79
C TYR A 78 -0.09 -7.62 -4.90
N TYR A 79 0.32 -7.89 -6.13
CA TYR A 79 1.23 -8.97 -6.51
C TYR A 79 2.45 -8.36 -7.16
N VAL A 80 3.60 -8.96 -6.91
CA VAL A 80 4.81 -8.66 -7.66
C VAL A 80 4.86 -9.58 -8.87
N MET A 81 4.89 -8.98 -10.06
CA MET A 81 5.09 -9.68 -11.32
C MET A 81 6.48 -9.34 -11.83
N VAL A 82 7.26 -10.36 -12.20
CA VAL A 82 8.58 -10.17 -12.78
C VAL A 82 8.57 -10.70 -14.21
N LYS A 83 8.82 -9.82 -15.18
CA LYS A 83 8.94 -10.19 -16.59
C LYS A 83 10.42 -10.37 -16.93
N THR A 84 10.78 -11.53 -17.45
CA THR A 84 12.12 -11.84 -17.92
C THR A 84 12.06 -12.93 -18.98
N ASP A 85 12.96 -12.86 -19.96
CA ASP A 85 13.15 -13.89 -20.99
C ASP A 85 14.27 -14.89 -20.61
N SER A 86 14.90 -14.69 -19.45
CA SER A 86 15.97 -15.54 -18.94
C SER A 86 15.41 -16.84 -18.36
N SER A 87 16.09 -17.96 -18.64
CA SER A 87 15.77 -19.28 -18.07
C SER A 87 16.40 -19.53 -16.70
N LYS A 88 17.13 -18.53 -16.16
CA LYS A 88 17.81 -18.60 -14.87
C LYS A 88 16.84 -18.63 -13.69
N ALA A 89 17.31 -19.10 -12.53
CA ALA A 89 16.47 -19.18 -11.35
C ALA A 89 16.11 -17.78 -10.84
N LEU A 90 14.82 -17.45 -10.89
CA LEU A 90 14.30 -16.18 -10.42
C LEU A 90 13.93 -16.25 -8.92
N SER A 91 14.39 -15.25 -8.17
CA SER A 91 14.03 -15.01 -6.77
C SER A 91 13.64 -13.55 -6.58
N VAL A 92 12.84 -13.26 -5.56
CA VAL A 92 12.32 -11.91 -5.30
C VAL A 92 12.45 -11.63 -3.81
N THR A 93 13.20 -10.59 -3.46
CA THR A 93 13.33 -10.09 -2.10
C THR A 93 12.36 -8.93 -1.89
N CYS A 94 11.52 -9.04 -0.85
CA CYS A 94 10.54 -8.04 -0.46
C CYS A 94 11.17 -6.84 0.29
N PRO A 95 10.44 -5.73 0.45
CA PRO A 95 10.91 -4.53 1.17
C PRO A 95 11.40 -4.78 2.60
N ASN A 96 10.85 -5.81 3.26
CA ASN A 96 11.25 -6.23 4.61
C ASN A 96 12.50 -7.14 4.62
N GLY A 97 13.17 -7.33 3.48
CA GLY A 97 14.35 -8.18 3.32
C GLY A 97 14.09 -9.68 3.28
N LYS A 98 12.82 -10.13 3.39
CA LYS A 98 12.46 -11.54 3.26
C LYS A 98 12.25 -11.92 1.80
N GLU A 99 12.47 -13.18 1.46
CA GLU A 99 12.09 -13.72 0.16
C GLU A 99 10.56 -13.76 0.01
N ALA A 100 10.08 -13.41 -1.18
CA ALA A 100 8.67 -13.42 -1.52
C ALA A 100 8.17 -14.86 -1.68
N GLU A 101 6.93 -15.11 -1.26
CA GLU A 101 6.29 -16.40 -1.49
C GLU A 101 5.89 -16.50 -2.98
N LYS A 102 6.24 -17.59 -3.66
CA LYS A 102 5.90 -17.78 -5.08
C LYS A 102 4.62 -18.60 -5.20
N ALA A 103 3.61 -18.09 -5.91
CA ALA A 103 2.44 -18.87 -6.30
C ALA A 103 2.18 -18.71 -7.81
N GLY A 104 2.49 -19.77 -8.57
CA GLY A 104 2.50 -19.71 -10.03
C GLY A 104 3.59 -18.77 -10.55
N GLU A 105 3.21 -17.83 -11.40
CA GLU A 105 4.08 -16.80 -11.99
C GLU A 105 4.16 -15.51 -11.14
N LEU A 106 3.46 -15.46 -9.99
CA LEU A 106 3.37 -14.28 -9.14
C LEU A 106 4.15 -14.46 -7.84
N TYR A 107 4.67 -13.34 -7.33
CA TYR A 107 5.40 -13.26 -6.07
C TYR A 107 4.65 -12.41 -5.05
N PHE A 108 4.64 -12.87 -3.80
CA PHE A 108 3.86 -12.29 -2.71
C PHE A 108 4.78 -11.71 -1.65
N CYS A 109 4.62 -10.41 -1.40
CA CYS A 109 5.25 -9.72 -0.29
C CYS A 109 4.21 -9.40 0.78
N THR A 110 4.47 -9.85 2.01
CA THR A 110 3.58 -9.59 3.16
C THR A 110 3.58 -8.12 3.62
N SER A 111 4.52 -7.32 3.11
CA SER A 111 4.59 -5.88 3.34
C SER A 111 5.15 -5.19 2.10
N LEU A 112 4.41 -4.21 1.59
CA LEU A 112 4.77 -3.39 0.43
C LEU A 112 4.92 -1.89 0.79
N ASP A 113 4.62 -1.54 2.03
CA ASP A 113 4.49 -0.16 2.54
C ASP A 113 5.75 0.28 3.33
N ILE A 114 6.93 -0.04 2.81
CA ILE A 114 8.22 0.32 3.43
C ILE A 114 9.03 1.08 2.37
N GLU A 115 9.84 2.06 2.77
CA GLU A 115 10.77 2.84 1.90
C GLU A 115 11.82 1.99 1.13
N SER A 116 11.72 0.67 1.22
CA SER A 116 12.59 -0.29 0.56
C SER A 116 11.92 -0.86 -0.69
N PRO A 117 12.66 -1.05 -1.80
CA PRO A 117 12.09 -1.61 -3.01
C PRO A 117 11.96 -3.13 -2.94
N VAL A 118 11.13 -3.67 -3.82
CA VAL A 118 11.19 -5.08 -4.22
C VAL A 118 12.35 -5.27 -5.18
N ILE A 119 13.15 -6.31 -4.95
CA ILE A 119 14.35 -6.62 -5.74
C ILE A 119 14.18 -8.02 -6.34
N ALA A 120 14.25 -8.13 -7.67
CA ALA A 120 14.27 -9.40 -8.37
C ALA A 120 15.72 -9.79 -8.72
N LYS A 121 16.04 -11.08 -8.58
CA LYS A 121 17.37 -11.62 -8.81
C LYS A 121 17.32 -12.87 -9.69
N LEU A 122 18.20 -12.94 -10.69
CA LEU A 122 18.47 -14.14 -11.49
C LEU A 122 19.78 -14.78 -11.00
N ASP A 123 19.71 -16.04 -10.57
CA ASP A 123 20.84 -16.78 -9.97
C ASP A 123 21.55 -15.98 -8.86
N GLY A 124 20.78 -15.28 -8.03
CA GLY A 124 21.28 -14.46 -6.92
C GLY A 124 21.82 -13.08 -7.31
N THR A 125 21.87 -12.73 -8.60
CA THR A 125 22.27 -11.40 -9.08
C THR A 125 21.05 -10.53 -9.35
N GLU A 126 21.03 -9.30 -8.85
CA GLU A 126 19.93 -8.34 -9.11
C GLU A 126 19.73 -8.12 -10.61
N CYS A 127 18.53 -8.39 -11.10
CA CYS A 127 18.13 -8.21 -12.50
C CYS A 127 17.13 -7.06 -12.69
N GLY A 128 16.48 -6.62 -11.60
CA GLY A 128 15.44 -5.59 -11.64
C GLY A 128 14.98 -5.19 -10.23
N ARG A 129 14.47 -3.96 -10.11
CA ARG A 129 13.97 -3.41 -8.84
C ARG A 129 12.75 -2.52 -9.08
N ALA A 130 11.81 -2.52 -8.16
CA ALA A 130 10.68 -1.60 -8.18
C ALA A 130 10.35 -1.13 -6.77
N ASP A 131 10.18 0.17 -6.63
CA ASP A 131 9.70 0.80 -5.40
C ASP A 131 8.18 0.91 -5.51
N PHE A 132 7.47 0.34 -4.54
CA PHE A 132 6.01 0.29 -4.54
C PHE A 132 5.42 1.70 -4.64
N MET A 133 5.92 2.66 -3.88
CA MET A 133 5.45 4.05 -3.90
C MET A 133 5.80 4.77 -5.20
N GLN A 134 6.97 4.52 -5.78
CA GLN A 134 7.32 5.12 -7.07
C GLN A 134 6.53 4.52 -8.23
N SER A 135 6.18 3.23 -8.16
CA SER A 135 5.39 2.56 -9.20
C SER A 135 3.95 3.08 -9.31
N PHE A 136 3.39 3.69 -8.26
CA PHE A 136 2.10 4.41 -8.32
C PHE A 136 2.25 5.92 -8.44
N GLY A 137 3.46 6.46 -8.23
CA GLY A 137 3.78 7.89 -8.27
C GLY A 137 4.40 8.41 -9.56
N GLN A 138 4.79 7.55 -10.51
CA GLN A 138 5.36 7.98 -11.79
C GLN A 138 4.29 8.11 -12.88
N GLY A 139 3.52 9.20 -12.81
CA GLY A 139 3.21 9.93 -14.04
C GLY A 139 4.52 10.45 -14.64
N ALA A 140 4.66 10.42 -15.96
CA ALA A 140 5.90 10.73 -16.68
C ALA A 140 6.55 12.06 -16.23
N PRO A 141 7.90 12.16 -16.23
CA PRO A 141 8.60 13.37 -15.82
C PRO A 141 8.55 14.42 -16.93
N THR A 142 7.56 15.30 -16.91
CA THR A 142 7.52 16.43 -17.84
C THR A 142 7.14 17.71 -17.12
N SER A 143 8.04 18.37 -16.37
CA SER A 143 7.77 19.70 -15.77
C SER A 143 6.46 19.83 -14.96
N GLN A 144 5.87 18.69 -14.58
CA GLN A 144 4.46 18.50 -14.30
C GLN A 144 4.29 18.33 -12.79
N ILE A 145 3.34 19.10 -12.26
CA ILE A 145 2.47 18.78 -11.13
C ILE A 145 2.84 17.47 -10.42
N ARG A 146 3.33 17.58 -9.18
CA ARG A 146 3.61 16.41 -8.31
C ARG A 146 2.75 16.49 -7.08
N CYS A 147 2.19 15.36 -6.65
CA CYS A 147 1.64 15.28 -5.30
C CYS A 147 1.83 13.91 -4.65
N THR A 148 1.91 13.92 -3.33
CA THR A 148 1.99 12.72 -2.49
C THR A 148 0.86 12.76 -1.48
N VAL A 149 0.19 11.63 -1.29
CA VAL A 149 -0.87 11.47 -0.30
C VAL A 149 -0.33 10.62 0.84
N LEU A 150 -0.34 11.16 2.05
CA LEU A 150 0.09 10.50 3.28
C LEU A 150 -1.13 10.27 4.18
N LEU A 151 -1.20 9.10 4.80
CA LEU A 151 -2.30 8.69 5.67
C LEU A 151 -1.80 8.39 7.09
N ALA A 152 -2.49 8.91 8.10
CA ALA A 152 -2.12 8.72 9.50
C ALA A 152 -3.38 8.59 10.39
N PRO A 153 -3.78 7.37 10.80
CA PRO A 153 -3.23 6.06 10.40
C PRO A 153 -3.73 5.59 9.02
N SER A 154 -2.98 4.74 8.32
CA SER A 154 -3.39 4.08 7.06
C SER A 154 -4.40 2.93 7.27
N ARG A 155 -4.78 2.68 8.52
CA ARG A 155 -5.67 1.59 8.95
C ARG A 155 -6.61 2.08 10.03
N ILE A 156 -7.91 1.92 9.83
CA ILE A 156 -8.94 2.39 10.75
C ILE A 156 -10.13 1.43 10.81
N THR A 157 -10.93 1.52 11.86
CA THR A 157 -12.27 0.92 11.88
C THR A 157 -13.29 1.85 11.25
N LYS A 158 -14.33 1.30 10.65
CA LYS A 158 -15.50 2.02 10.14
C LYS A 158 -16.01 3.03 11.18
N GLY A 159 -16.18 4.26 10.73
CA GLY A 159 -16.60 5.40 11.56
C GLY A 159 -15.47 6.10 12.32
N GLN A 160 -14.24 5.58 12.27
CA GLN A 160 -13.06 6.30 12.76
C GLN A 160 -12.52 7.27 11.70
N THR A 161 -11.55 8.06 12.12
CA THR A 161 -10.90 9.09 11.31
C THR A 161 -9.45 8.75 11.00
N THR A 162 -8.99 9.14 9.83
CA THR A 162 -7.57 9.20 9.46
C THR A 162 -7.18 10.62 9.08
N GLY A 163 -5.97 11.03 9.40
CA GLY A 163 -5.36 12.24 8.86
C GLY A 163 -4.89 12.00 7.43
N ILE A 164 -5.42 12.77 6.49
CA ILE A 164 -4.98 12.81 5.10
C ILE A 164 -4.12 14.05 4.94
N THR A 165 -2.87 13.86 4.56
CA THR A 165 -1.93 14.95 4.24
C THR A 165 -1.58 14.87 2.77
N VAL A 166 -1.79 15.95 2.03
CA VAL A 166 -1.42 16.05 0.62
C VAL A 166 -0.30 17.05 0.49
N GLN A 167 0.86 16.56 0.06
CA GLN A 167 2.00 17.39 -0.28
C GLN A 167 2.02 17.56 -1.78
N ALA A 168 1.90 18.79 -2.27
CA ALA A 168 1.81 19.03 -3.69
C ALA A 168 2.64 20.24 -4.14
N TYR A 169 3.10 20.19 -5.39
CA TYR A 169 3.78 21.29 -6.04
C TYR A 169 3.19 21.57 -7.41
N THR A 170 2.85 22.83 -7.65
CA THR A 170 2.50 23.34 -8.98
C THR A 170 3.35 24.57 -9.35
N PRO A 171 3.79 24.70 -10.62
CA PRO A 171 4.40 25.92 -11.12
C PRO A 171 3.40 27.06 -11.37
N ASN A 172 2.09 26.79 -11.36
CA ASN A 172 1.04 27.77 -11.63
C ASN A 172 0.44 28.33 -10.33
N ASN A 173 -0.13 29.53 -10.40
CA ASN A 173 -0.64 30.24 -9.22
C ASN A 173 -2.16 30.11 -9.01
N ASN A 174 -2.86 29.29 -9.80
CA ASN A 174 -4.32 29.15 -9.76
C ASN A 174 -4.77 27.70 -10.02
N ASP A 175 -3.98 26.72 -9.57
CA ASP A 175 -4.37 25.32 -9.74
C ASP A 175 -5.32 24.90 -8.61
N VAL A 176 -6.19 23.93 -8.90
CA VAL A 176 -7.13 23.39 -7.91
C VAL A 176 -6.66 22.01 -7.48
N LEU A 177 -6.40 21.85 -6.18
CA LEU A 177 -6.16 20.55 -5.56
C LEU A 177 -7.48 19.94 -5.13
N THR A 178 -7.78 18.74 -5.60
CA THR A 178 -8.95 17.95 -5.19
C THR A 178 -8.49 16.63 -4.59
N TYR A 179 -8.98 16.24 -3.41
CA TYR A 179 -8.64 14.95 -2.81
C TYR A 179 -9.82 14.29 -2.10
N LEU A 180 -9.79 12.96 -2.01
CA LEU A 180 -10.83 12.18 -1.35
C LEU A 180 -10.73 12.31 0.17
N CYS A 181 -11.83 12.68 0.83
CA CYS A 181 -11.95 12.77 2.29
C CYS A 181 -13.26 12.10 2.72
N GLY A 182 -13.18 10.86 3.22
CA GLY A 182 -14.37 10.05 3.49
C GLY A 182 -15.05 9.60 2.19
N ASN A 183 -16.33 9.94 2.04
CA ASN A 183 -17.12 9.65 0.83
C ASN A 183 -17.26 10.87 -0.10
N THR A 184 -16.53 11.95 0.17
CA THR A 184 -16.64 13.23 -0.55
C THR A 184 -15.28 13.69 -1.04
N GLU A 185 -15.24 14.35 -2.20
CA GLU A 185 -14.06 15.09 -2.64
C GLU A 185 -14.06 16.49 -2.00
N LEU A 186 -12.88 16.93 -1.55
CA LEU A 186 -12.63 18.31 -1.12
C LEU A 186 -11.75 18.98 -2.16
N SER A 187 -12.01 20.26 -2.45
CA SER A 187 -11.22 21.05 -3.38
C SER A 187 -10.76 22.36 -2.74
N GLU A 188 -9.54 22.77 -3.04
CA GLU A 188 -8.98 24.06 -2.62
C GLU A 188 -7.99 24.61 -3.65
N ASP A 189 -7.91 25.94 -3.74
CA ASP A 189 -6.99 26.63 -4.64
C ASP A 189 -5.56 26.58 -4.07
N ILE A 190 -4.59 26.26 -4.92
CA ILE A 190 -3.19 26.11 -4.56
C ILE A 190 -2.28 26.90 -5.51
N ALA A 191 -1.15 27.37 -4.97
CA ALA A 191 -0.10 28.04 -5.71
C ALA A 191 1.25 27.64 -5.13
N GLY A 192 2.20 27.24 -6.00
CA GLY A 192 3.52 26.81 -5.55
C GLY A 192 3.50 25.48 -4.79
N SER A 193 4.27 25.41 -3.70
CA SER A 193 4.34 24.23 -2.82
C SER A 193 3.30 24.36 -1.72
N VAL A 194 2.48 23.33 -1.56
CA VAL A 194 1.46 23.24 -0.50
C VAL A 194 1.61 21.94 0.28
N ASP A 195 1.33 22.04 1.58
CA ASP A 195 1.16 20.90 2.47
C ASP A 195 -0.17 21.12 3.21
N THR A 196 -1.18 20.35 2.84
CA THR A 196 -2.53 20.46 3.38
C THR A 196 -2.90 19.18 4.10
N GLY A 197 -3.40 19.32 5.32
CA GLY A 197 -3.76 18.20 6.19
C GLY A 197 -5.20 18.32 6.66
N ARG A 198 -5.99 17.24 6.54
CA ARG A 198 -7.32 17.16 7.12
C ARG A 198 -7.61 15.80 7.75
N THR A 199 -8.39 15.83 8.82
CA THR A 199 -8.93 14.63 9.44
C THR A 199 -10.23 14.24 8.74
N CYS A 200 -10.26 13.04 8.17
CA CYS A 200 -11.35 12.52 7.37
C CYS A 200 -11.92 11.25 7.99
N ARG A 201 -13.25 11.15 8.04
CA ARG A 201 -13.98 9.99 8.56
C ARG A 201 -14.42 9.09 7.41
N PHE A 202 -14.22 7.78 7.55
CA PHE A 202 -14.67 6.81 6.55
C PHE A 202 -15.66 5.82 7.18
N ASP A 203 -16.87 5.76 6.62
CA ASP A 203 -17.98 4.93 7.13
C ASP A 203 -18.23 3.66 6.29
N THR A 204 -17.39 3.41 5.28
CA THR A 204 -17.49 2.22 4.41
C THR A 204 -16.29 1.34 4.65
N ALA A 205 -16.51 0.07 5.00
CA ALA A 205 -15.43 -0.90 5.14
C ALA A 205 -14.88 -1.33 3.77
N GLY A 206 -13.62 -1.74 3.75
CA GLY A 206 -12.87 -2.15 2.56
C GLY A 206 -11.57 -1.37 2.39
N THR A 207 -10.84 -1.72 1.33
CA THR A 207 -9.63 -0.99 0.92
C THR A 207 -10.04 0.17 0.02
N ILE A 208 -9.83 1.40 0.49
CA ILE A 208 -10.20 2.63 -0.20
C ILE A 208 -8.93 3.28 -0.76
N GLU A 209 -8.97 3.61 -2.05
CA GLU A 209 -7.93 4.42 -2.67
C GLU A 209 -8.19 5.90 -2.35
N VAL A 210 -7.37 6.49 -1.47
CA VAL A 210 -7.37 7.92 -1.22
C VAL A 210 -6.45 8.58 -2.23
N TYR A 211 -7.01 9.36 -3.13
CA TYR A 211 -6.26 10.03 -4.19
C TYR A 211 -6.29 11.55 -4.05
N ALA A 212 -5.33 12.19 -4.70
CA ALA A 212 -5.29 13.62 -4.96
C ALA A 212 -5.19 13.87 -6.47
N LYS A 213 -5.85 14.94 -6.91
CA LYS A 213 -5.90 15.44 -8.28
C LYS A 213 -5.51 16.90 -8.28
N ILE A 214 -4.80 17.34 -9.30
CA ILE A 214 -4.59 18.77 -9.57
C ILE A 214 -5.20 19.08 -10.92
N ASN A 215 -6.10 20.07 -10.96
CA ASN A 215 -6.87 20.42 -12.15
C ASN A 215 -7.62 19.22 -12.78
N GLY A 216 -8.08 18.30 -11.92
CA GLY A 216 -8.79 17.08 -12.34
C GLY A 216 -7.89 15.90 -12.72
N GLU A 217 -6.58 16.08 -12.86
CA GLU A 217 -5.63 15.01 -13.16
C GLU A 217 -5.06 14.40 -11.88
N LYS A 218 -5.18 13.07 -11.72
CA LYS A 218 -4.68 12.36 -10.54
C LYS A 218 -3.15 12.45 -10.49
N CYS A 219 -2.62 13.04 -9.41
CA CYS A 219 -1.18 13.25 -9.24
C CYS A 219 -0.57 12.36 -8.14
N GLY A 220 -1.39 11.72 -7.31
CA GLY A 220 -0.94 10.87 -6.21
C GLY A 220 -2.08 10.10 -5.55
N SER A 221 -1.74 9.00 -4.89
CA SER A 221 -2.70 8.22 -4.10
C SER A 221 -2.01 7.36 -3.05
N SER A 222 -2.78 7.00 -2.02
CA SER A 222 -2.41 6.06 -0.97
C SER A 222 -3.61 5.15 -0.65
N LEU A 223 -3.37 4.03 0.02
CA LEU A 223 -4.40 3.05 0.34
C LEU A 223 -4.76 3.13 1.82
N LEU A 224 -6.04 3.30 2.09
CA LEU A 224 -6.62 3.25 3.42
C LEU A 224 -7.36 1.92 3.59
N GLU A 225 -7.01 1.14 4.61
CA GLU A 225 -7.82 -0.03 4.98
C GLU A 225 -8.83 0.38 6.06
N VAL A 226 -10.13 0.20 5.76
CA VAL A 226 -11.23 0.45 6.70
C VAL A 226 -11.86 -0.89 7.08
N PHE A 227 -11.76 -1.27 8.35
CA PHE A 227 -12.31 -2.52 8.85
C PHE A 227 -13.73 -2.34 9.37
N ASP A 228 -14.59 -3.34 9.23
CA ASP A 228 -15.91 -3.29 9.90
C ASP A 228 -15.75 -3.33 11.43
N LYS A 229 -14.70 -4.00 11.91
CA LYS A 229 -14.35 -4.09 13.34
C LYS A 229 -12.86 -3.81 13.54
N ALA A 230 -12.51 -3.29 14.72
CA ALA A 230 -11.10 -3.04 15.07
C ALA A 230 -10.25 -4.32 15.08
N GLN A 231 -10.89 -5.47 15.25
CA GLN A 231 -10.29 -6.78 15.38
C GLN A 231 -11.09 -7.78 14.56
N GLU A 232 -10.38 -8.60 13.79
CA GLU A 232 -10.97 -9.65 12.97
C GLU A 232 -10.11 -10.91 13.06
N CYS A 233 -10.75 -12.05 13.36
CA CYS A 233 -10.10 -13.34 13.37
C CYS A 233 -10.95 -14.34 12.60
N SER A 234 -10.32 -15.17 11.77
CA SER A 234 -11.00 -16.17 10.97
C SER A 234 -10.14 -17.43 10.77
N VAL A 235 -10.78 -18.59 10.79
CA VAL A 235 -10.20 -19.84 10.28
C VAL A 235 -10.41 -19.86 8.76
N LEU A 236 -9.31 -19.78 8.01
CA LEU A 236 -9.32 -19.69 6.55
C LEU A 236 -9.51 -21.05 5.89
N SER A 237 -8.91 -22.09 6.46
CA SER A 237 -8.97 -23.46 5.94
C SER A 237 -8.65 -24.45 7.03
N SER A 238 -9.21 -25.66 6.94
CA SER A 238 -8.87 -26.80 7.77
C SER A 238 -8.51 -28.00 6.90
N SER A 239 -7.57 -28.82 7.36
CA SER A 239 -7.20 -30.08 6.71
C SER A 239 -7.00 -31.19 7.75
N PHE A 240 -7.13 -32.42 7.27
CA PHE A 240 -6.93 -33.63 8.04
C PHE A 240 -6.00 -34.57 7.27
N GLU A 241 -5.05 -35.18 7.98
CA GLU A 241 -4.17 -36.21 7.46
C GLU A 241 -3.81 -37.22 8.56
N MET A 242 -3.49 -38.45 8.15
CA MET A 242 -2.90 -39.46 9.03
C MET A 242 -1.39 -39.46 8.81
N VAL A 243 -0.61 -39.14 9.85
CA VAL A 243 0.86 -39.07 9.80
C VAL A 243 1.41 -40.03 10.85
N ASP A 244 2.19 -41.01 10.42
CA ASP A 244 2.83 -42.01 11.31
C ASP A 244 1.84 -42.72 12.25
N GLY A 245 0.63 -43.01 11.75
CA GLY A 245 -0.43 -43.64 12.53
C GLY A 245 -1.14 -42.71 13.53
N GLN A 246 -0.84 -41.41 13.51
CA GLN A 246 -1.52 -40.40 14.31
C GLN A 246 -2.49 -39.57 13.45
N TYR A 247 -3.60 -39.17 14.06
CA TYR A 247 -4.53 -38.21 13.48
C TYR A 247 -3.93 -36.82 13.59
N SER A 248 -3.80 -36.11 12.48
CA SER A 248 -3.31 -34.73 12.42
C SER A 248 -4.35 -33.83 11.78
N TYR A 249 -4.82 -32.85 12.54
CA TYR A 249 -5.77 -31.85 12.08
C TYR A 249 -5.08 -30.49 12.09
N LYS A 250 -5.10 -29.78 10.97
CA LYS A 250 -4.47 -28.48 10.81
C LYS A 250 -5.52 -27.43 10.46
N ALA A 251 -5.33 -26.21 10.93
CA ALA A 251 -6.14 -25.08 10.50
C ALA A 251 -5.26 -23.86 10.26
N ARG A 252 -5.48 -23.16 9.14
CA ARG A 252 -4.88 -21.86 8.86
C ARG A 252 -5.78 -20.79 9.47
N VAL A 253 -5.22 -19.99 10.36
CA VAL A 253 -5.93 -18.94 11.10
C VAL A 253 -5.32 -17.60 10.70
N SER A 254 -6.16 -16.66 10.32
CA SER A 254 -5.77 -15.25 10.17
C SER A 254 -6.30 -14.42 11.33
N GLY A 255 -5.48 -13.50 11.82
CA GLY A 255 -5.89 -12.47 12.76
C GLY A 255 -5.36 -11.12 12.33
N ARG A 256 -6.18 -10.09 12.48
CA ARG A 256 -5.89 -8.71 12.10
C ARG A 256 -6.32 -7.75 13.21
N GLY A 257 -5.52 -6.72 13.46
CA GLY A 257 -5.82 -5.69 14.45
C GLY A 257 -5.56 -6.11 15.90
N TYR A 258 -4.83 -7.20 16.10
CA TYR A 258 -4.46 -7.68 17.43
C TYR A 258 -3.10 -7.12 17.87
N SER A 259 -2.97 -6.95 19.18
CA SER A 259 -1.76 -6.52 19.87
C SER A 259 -0.89 -7.72 20.25
N GLY A 260 0.38 -7.45 20.56
CA GLY A 260 1.31 -8.50 20.96
C GLY A 260 0.93 -9.28 22.24
N ASN A 261 0.02 -8.74 23.06
CA ASN A 261 -0.47 -9.37 24.29
C ASN A 261 -1.69 -10.27 24.08
N ASP A 262 -2.33 -10.22 22.91
CA ASP A 262 -3.48 -11.04 22.60
C ASP A 262 -3.07 -12.51 22.42
N LEU A 263 -4.01 -13.41 22.73
CA LEU A 263 -3.77 -14.86 22.75
C LEU A 263 -4.67 -15.57 21.75
N LEU A 264 -4.07 -16.26 20.77
CA LEU A 264 -4.76 -17.25 19.97
C LEU A 264 -4.91 -18.53 20.78
N LYS A 265 -6.15 -18.92 21.06
CA LYS A 265 -6.52 -20.04 21.93
C LYS A 265 -7.27 -21.12 21.18
N TYR A 266 -6.93 -22.37 21.45
CA TYR A 266 -7.65 -23.55 20.95
C TYR A 266 -7.42 -24.72 21.92
N LYS A 267 -8.25 -25.77 21.84
CA LYS A 267 -8.16 -26.92 22.76
C LYS A 267 -8.15 -28.23 21.97
N CYS A 268 -7.03 -28.95 22.01
CA CYS A 268 -6.88 -30.26 21.35
C CYS A 268 -6.94 -31.37 22.39
N TYR A 269 -7.83 -32.35 22.28
CA TYR A 269 -7.87 -33.51 23.21
C TYR A 269 -7.88 -33.13 24.70
N ASP A 270 -8.68 -32.11 25.04
CA ASP A 270 -8.73 -31.50 26.37
C ASP A 270 -7.46 -30.76 26.86
N ILE A 271 -6.45 -30.63 26.01
CA ILE A 271 -5.23 -29.87 26.27
C ILE A 271 -5.40 -28.45 25.69
N PRO A 272 -5.35 -27.39 26.53
CA PRO A 272 -5.41 -26.02 26.05
C PRO A 272 -4.08 -25.61 25.41
N HIS A 273 -4.18 -24.90 24.28
CA HIS A 273 -3.07 -24.28 23.59
C HIS A 273 -3.29 -22.76 23.54
N GLU A 274 -2.24 -22.00 23.84
CA GLU A 274 -2.24 -20.54 23.79
C GLU A 274 -1.00 -20.04 23.07
N ILE A 275 -1.19 -19.27 21.99
CA ILE A 275 -0.11 -18.65 21.22
C ILE A 275 -0.21 -17.15 21.39
N LYS A 276 0.85 -16.52 21.92
CA LYS A 276 0.95 -15.06 22.01
C LYS A 276 1.11 -14.48 20.62
N VAL A 277 0.27 -13.51 20.26
CA VAL A 277 0.31 -12.85 18.96
C VAL A 277 1.68 -12.18 18.69
N SER A 278 2.36 -11.65 19.72
CA SER A 278 3.74 -11.13 19.61
C SER A 278 4.78 -12.15 19.13
N THR A 279 4.49 -13.45 19.24
CA THR A 279 5.40 -14.51 18.76
C THR A 279 5.14 -14.91 17.31
N LEU A 280 4.06 -14.41 16.72
CA LEU A 280 3.71 -14.67 15.32
C LEU A 280 4.43 -13.67 14.40
N PRO A 281 4.89 -14.11 13.21
CA PRO A 281 5.37 -13.20 12.19
C PRO A 281 4.28 -12.18 11.83
N ASN A 282 4.65 -10.90 11.70
CA ASN A 282 3.73 -9.80 11.43
C ASN A 282 2.60 -9.73 12.48
N SER A 283 2.95 -9.64 13.77
CA SER A 283 2.02 -9.78 14.90
C SER A 283 0.73 -8.94 14.84
N THR A 284 0.69 -7.81 14.12
CA THR A 284 -0.55 -7.05 13.93
C THR A 284 -1.53 -7.72 12.95
N ASP A 285 -0.98 -8.34 11.90
CA ASP A 285 -1.69 -9.02 10.82
C ASP A 285 -0.97 -10.35 10.50
N PHE A 286 -1.46 -11.43 11.08
CA PHE A 286 -0.79 -12.73 10.96
C PHE A 286 -1.67 -13.72 10.20
N VAL A 287 -0.99 -14.65 9.54
CA VAL A 287 -1.55 -15.94 9.14
C VAL A 287 -0.67 -17.01 9.76
N THR A 288 -1.27 -17.90 10.54
CA THR A 288 -0.55 -18.99 11.21
C THR A 288 -1.28 -20.30 11.05
N THR A 289 -0.56 -21.41 11.16
CA THR A 289 -1.13 -22.75 11.15
C THR A 289 -1.14 -23.30 12.57
N ILE A 290 -2.31 -23.68 13.05
CA ILE A 290 -2.47 -24.45 14.29
C ILE A 290 -2.65 -25.93 13.96
N GLU A 291 -2.26 -26.81 14.88
CA GLU A 291 -2.30 -28.25 14.68
C GLU A 291 -2.74 -28.96 15.97
N CYS A 292 -3.64 -29.94 15.81
CA CYS A 292 -3.98 -30.94 16.82
C CYS A 292 -3.49 -32.31 16.34
N ARG A 293 -2.58 -32.96 17.08
CA ARG A 293 -2.16 -34.34 16.83
C ARG A 293 -2.55 -35.26 17.98
N GLY A 294 -3.00 -36.47 17.66
CA GLY A 294 -3.34 -37.49 18.66
C GLY A 294 -3.44 -38.90 18.09
N SER A 295 -3.37 -39.89 18.98
CA SER A 295 -3.52 -41.31 18.62
C SER A 295 -4.98 -41.74 18.40
N ALA A 296 -5.94 -40.85 18.63
CA ALA A 296 -7.36 -41.08 18.45
C ALA A 296 -7.97 -39.91 17.62
N PRO A 297 -9.09 -40.13 16.92
CA PRO A 297 -9.78 -39.05 16.24
C PRO A 297 -10.31 -38.01 17.24
N LEU A 298 -10.39 -36.75 16.82
CA LEU A 298 -11.04 -35.70 17.60
C LEU A 298 -12.54 -35.98 17.74
N ALA A 299 -13.09 -35.77 18.94
CA ALA A 299 -14.49 -36.05 19.24
C ALA A 299 -15.47 -34.99 18.70
N ALA A 300 -14.98 -33.77 18.42
CA ALA A 300 -15.74 -32.66 17.88
C ALA A 300 -14.81 -31.66 17.17
N ASN A 301 -15.38 -30.74 16.41
CA ASN A 301 -14.66 -29.57 15.91
C ASN A 301 -13.99 -28.82 17.07
N VAL A 302 -12.82 -28.23 16.81
CA VAL A 302 -12.05 -27.51 17.82
C VAL A 302 -12.30 -26.01 17.64
N PRO A 303 -12.99 -25.33 18.58
CA PRO A 303 -13.16 -23.90 18.51
C PRO A 303 -11.83 -23.17 18.61
N VAL A 304 -11.61 -22.22 17.70
CA VAL A 304 -10.46 -21.33 17.69
C VAL A 304 -10.94 -19.96 18.14
N LYS A 305 -10.21 -19.34 19.06
CA LYS A 305 -10.57 -18.04 19.63
C LYS A 305 -9.37 -17.10 19.70
N MET A 306 -9.61 -15.81 19.54
CA MET A 306 -8.65 -14.78 19.90
C MET A 306 -9.12 -14.15 21.21
N ASN A 307 -8.35 -14.32 22.29
CA ASN A 307 -8.81 -14.07 23.65
C ASN A 307 -10.13 -14.80 23.95
N SER A 308 -11.24 -14.05 23.96
CA SER A 308 -12.60 -14.56 24.12
C SER A 308 -13.42 -14.57 22.82
N GLU A 309 -12.93 -13.93 21.76
CA GLU A 309 -13.65 -13.76 20.49
C GLU A 309 -13.51 -15.01 19.60
N PRO A 310 -14.60 -15.54 19.02
CA PRO A 310 -14.54 -16.70 18.14
C PRO A 310 -13.90 -16.35 16.80
N CYS A 311 -12.93 -17.16 16.37
CA CYS A 311 -12.31 -17.11 15.04
C CYS A 311 -12.93 -18.10 14.05
N GLY A 312 -13.74 -19.05 14.54
CA GLY A 312 -14.21 -20.20 13.77
C GLY A 312 -13.74 -21.51 14.42
N GLU A 313 -13.64 -22.56 13.63
CA GLU A 313 -13.35 -23.90 14.13
C GLU A 313 -12.38 -24.64 13.22
N LEU A 314 -11.49 -25.44 13.81
CA LEU A 314 -10.79 -26.50 13.10
C LEU A 314 -11.80 -27.64 12.90
N ALA A 315 -12.21 -27.82 11.64
CA ALA A 315 -13.26 -28.75 11.28
C ALA A 315 -12.75 -30.18 11.18
N LEU A 316 -13.58 -31.11 11.63
CA LEU A 316 -13.43 -32.52 11.33
C LEU A 316 -13.78 -32.78 9.85
N PRO A 317 -13.13 -33.76 9.18
CA PRO A 317 -13.60 -34.21 7.87
C PRO A 317 -15.06 -34.66 7.99
N ALA A 318 -15.91 -34.26 7.04
CA ALA A 318 -17.28 -34.71 6.99
C ALA A 318 -17.30 -36.25 6.90
N GLY A 319 -17.89 -36.89 7.92
CA GLY A 319 -18.05 -38.34 7.98
C GLY A 319 -19.16 -38.87 7.08
#